data_AF-A0A0F8ZA60-F1
#
_entry.id   AF-A0A0F8ZA60-F1
#
_cell.length_a   1.000
_cell.length_b   1.000
_cell.length_c   1.000
_cell.angle_alpha   90.00
_cell.angle_beta   90.00
_cell.angle_gamma   90.00
#
_symmetry.space_group_name_H-M   'P 1'
#
loop_
_entity.id
_entity.type
_entity.pdbx_description
1 polymer ?
#
loop_
_entity_poly.entity_id
_entity_poly.type
_entity_poly.pdbx_seq_one_letter_code
_entity_poly.pdbx_strand_id
1 'polypeptide(L)'
;MYHILKYKMEALRQATVQGQYAFKNGIYYGGNNFEPQKEWIERLILDKISDYECIFLVDVHTGYGERGKLHFLPGEVHEEKRKILLQEMFEDFVIDWPGGNFYKVKGGFRDYVWNLIPSDKKYIGVVFEFGTLN
;
A
#
# COMPACT_ATOMS: atom_id res chain seq x y z
N MET A 1 -26.46 12.84 -2.48
CA MET A 1 -25.94 13.73 -3.55
C MET A 1 -25.44 15.07 -3.01
N TYR A 2 -26.19 15.77 -2.14
CA TYR A 2 -25.80 17.08 -1.55
C TYR A 2 -24.44 17.08 -0.80
N HIS A 3 -24.15 16.04 -0.01
CA HIS A 3 -22.88 15.98 0.74
C HIS A 3 -21.65 15.69 -0.13
N ILE A 4 -21.79 14.93 -1.23
CA ILE A 4 -20.67 14.60 -2.13
C ILE A 4 -20.19 15.87 -2.86
N LEU A 5 -21.14 16.74 -3.26
CA LEU A 5 -20.82 18.04 -3.86
C LEU A 5 -20.19 19.02 -2.85
N LYS A 6 -20.53 18.88 -1.56
CA LYS A 6 -20.06 19.78 -0.49
C LYS A 6 -18.62 19.50 -0.02
N TYR A 7 -18.16 18.24 -0.07
CA TYR A 7 -16.85 17.86 0.48
C TYR A 7 -15.72 17.73 -0.57
N LYS A 8 -15.99 18.01 -1.85
CA LYS A 8 -15.04 17.83 -2.98
C LYS A 8 -14.60 16.36 -3.16
N MET A 9 -14.31 15.99 -4.41
CA MET A 9 -13.84 14.63 -4.74
C MET A 9 -12.57 14.23 -3.99
N GLU A 10 -11.74 15.21 -3.62
CA GLU A 10 -10.52 14.99 -2.82
C GLU A 10 -10.80 14.52 -1.39
N ALA A 11 -11.80 15.05 -0.68
CA ALA A 11 -12.11 14.56 0.67
C ALA A 11 -12.81 13.19 0.63
N LEU A 12 -13.53 12.89 -0.46
CA LEU A 12 -14.08 11.55 -0.69
C LEU A 12 -12.95 10.53 -0.95
N ARG A 13 -11.95 10.91 -1.76
CA ARG A 13 -10.70 10.13 -1.94
C ARG A 13 -9.96 9.98 -0.60
N GLN A 14 -9.83 11.04 0.19
CA GLN A 14 -9.21 10.99 1.51
C GLN A 14 -9.90 10.03 2.48
N ALA A 15 -11.23 10.10 2.59
CA ALA A 15 -12.00 9.26 3.48
C ALA A 15 -12.03 7.79 3.03
N THR A 16 -11.80 7.53 1.75
CA THR A 16 -11.76 6.18 1.18
C THR A 16 -10.39 5.52 1.41
N VAL A 17 -9.28 6.14 1.02
CA VAL A 17 -7.99 5.43 1.01
C VAL A 17 -7.35 5.22 2.39
N GLN A 18 -7.66 6.07 3.39
CA GLN A 18 -7.01 5.99 4.72
C GLN A 18 -7.45 4.79 5.60
N GLY A 19 -8.57 4.15 5.24
CA GLY A 19 -9.23 3.15 6.09
C GLY A 19 -9.98 3.78 7.26
N GLN A 20 -11.09 3.17 7.68
CA GLN A 20 -11.92 3.68 8.78
C GLN A 20 -12.48 2.56 9.65
N TYR A 21 -12.83 2.88 10.90
CA TYR A 21 -13.32 1.92 11.89
C TYR A 21 -14.62 2.38 12.59
N ALA A 22 -15.16 3.54 12.18
CA ALA A 22 -16.32 4.15 12.82
C ALA A 22 -17.65 3.62 12.25
N PHE A 23 -17.67 3.23 10.97
CA PHE A 23 -18.87 2.83 10.25
C PHE A 23 -18.69 1.43 9.67
N LYS A 24 -19.25 0.41 10.33
CA LYS A 24 -19.12 -1.01 9.91
C LYS A 24 -19.54 -1.26 8.45
N ASN A 25 -20.54 -0.53 7.96
CA ASN A 25 -21.06 -0.67 6.59
C ASN A 25 -20.48 0.39 5.63
N GLY A 26 -19.49 1.18 6.08
CA GLY A 26 -18.79 2.16 5.26
C GLY A 26 -17.72 1.51 4.39
N ILE A 27 -17.43 2.13 3.24
CA ILE A 27 -16.33 1.69 2.38
C ILE A 27 -15.01 1.79 3.17
N TYR A 28 -14.09 0.85 2.94
CA TYR A 28 -12.79 0.78 3.63
C TYR A 28 -12.90 0.62 5.15
N TYR A 29 -13.97 -0.04 5.63
CA TYR A 29 -14.05 -0.47 7.01
C TYR A 29 -12.98 -1.55 7.30
N GLY A 30 -12.06 -1.26 8.22
CA GLY A 30 -10.93 -2.14 8.52
C GLY A 30 -11.25 -3.36 9.40
N GLY A 31 -12.51 -3.59 9.72
CA GLY A 31 -12.93 -4.68 10.61
C GLY A 31 -12.70 -4.39 12.10
N ASN A 32 -13.14 -5.30 12.97
CA ASN A 32 -12.88 -5.23 14.41
C ASN A 32 -11.75 -6.18 14.86
N ASN A 33 -11.32 -7.07 13.98
CA ASN A 33 -10.29 -8.09 14.18
C ASN A 33 -9.66 -8.40 12.83
N PHE A 34 -8.57 -9.15 12.84
CA PHE A 34 -8.01 -9.72 11.62
C PHE A 34 -8.99 -10.67 10.93
N GLU A 35 -8.92 -10.70 9.61
CA GLU A 35 -9.66 -11.66 8.80
C GLU A 35 -9.17 -13.11 9.04
N PRO A 36 -10.03 -14.13 8.87
CA PRO A 36 -9.70 -15.53 9.21
C PRO A 36 -8.45 -16.08 8.53
N GLN A 37 -8.11 -15.57 7.35
CA GLN A 37 -6.94 -16.00 6.58
C GLN A 37 -5.59 -15.53 7.15
N LYS A 38 -5.59 -14.67 8.19
CA LYS A 38 -4.35 -14.10 8.77
C LYS A 38 -3.29 -15.15 9.03
N GLU A 39 -3.61 -16.17 9.82
CA GLU A 39 -2.63 -17.19 10.23
C GLU A 39 -2.09 -17.99 9.04
N TRP A 40 -2.96 -18.27 8.06
CA TRP A 40 -2.57 -19.01 6.87
C TRP A 40 -1.63 -18.18 5.98
N ILE A 41 -1.94 -16.89 5.77
CA ILE A 41 -1.09 -15.97 5.00
C ILE A 41 0.25 -15.78 5.68
N GLU A 42 0.29 -15.58 7.00
CA GLU A 42 1.56 -15.40 7.73
C GLU A 42 2.47 -16.62 7.58
N ARG A 43 1.92 -17.82 7.77
CA ARG A 43 2.68 -19.08 7.60
C ARG A 43 3.20 -19.22 6.18
N LEU A 44 2.37 -18.93 5.18
CA LEU A 44 2.77 -18.98 3.77
C LEU A 44 3.91 -18.01 3.46
N ILE A 45 3.83 -16.77 3.96
CA ILE A 45 4.87 -15.77 3.74
C ILE A 45 6.17 -16.23 4.39
N LEU A 46 6.14 -16.57 5.68
CA LEU A 46 7.32 -16.99 6.44
C LEU A 46 7.99 -18.25 5.84
N ASP A 47 7.19 -19.22 5.39
CA ASP A 47 7.68 -20.40 4.67
C ASP A 47 8.42 -20.02 3.39
N LYS A 48 7.81 -19.16 2.56
CA LYS A 48 8.36 -18.80 1.24
C LYS A 48 9.59 -17.91 1.31
N ILE A 49 9.75 -17.12 2.36
CA ILE A 49 10.89 -16.20 2.52
C ILE A 49 12.04 -16.80 3.34
N SER A 50 11.85 -18.00 3.91
CA SER A 50 12.76 -18.61 4.89
C SER A 50 14.21 -18.65 4.41
N ASP A 51 14.44 -19.10 3.19
CA ASP A 51 15.75 -19.28 2.57
C ASP A 51 16.33 -18.01 1.90
N TYR A 52 15.62 -16.88 1.97
CA TYR A 52 16.01 -15.64 1.28
C TYR A 52 16.44 -14.55 2.25
N GLU A 53 17.60 -13.95 2.00
CA GLU A 53 18.10 -12.80 2.77
C GLU A 53 17.44 -11.49 2.35
N CYS A 54 17.05 -11.37 1.08
CA CYS A 54 16.46 -10.18 0.48
C CYS A 54 15.04 -10.47 -0.01
N ILE A 55 14.06 -9.76 0.54
CA ILE A 55 12.65 -9.92 0.23
C ILE A 55 12.16 -8.68 -0.50
N PHE A 56 11.63 -8.88 -1.70
CA PHE A 56 10.96 -7.85 -2.47
C PHE A 56 9.47 -8.20 -2.59
N LEU A 57 8.62 -7.46 -1.89
CA LEU A 57 7.17 -7.63 -1.93
C LEU A 57 6.56 -6.68 -2.95
N VAL A 58 5.80 -7.23 -3.88
CA VAL A 58 4.96 -6.48 -4.82
C VAL A 58 3.50 -6.74 -4.47
N ASP A 59 2.77 -5.69 -4.10
CA ASP A 59 1.33 -5.73 -3.86
C ASP A 59 0.62 -5.09 -5.06
N VAL A 60 -0.17 -5.87 -5.80
CA VAL A 60 -0.73 -5.45 -7.10
C VAL A 60 -2.16 -4.96 -6.93
N HIS A 61 -2.37 -3.68 -7.22
CA HIS A 61 -3.62 -2.94 -7.09
C HIS A 61 -4.06 -2.38 -8.44
N THR A 62 -5.31 -1.93 -8.52
CA THR A 62 -5.84 -1.20 -9.67
C THR A 62 -6.94 -0.25 -9.23
N GLY A 63 -7.08 0.86 -9.95
CA GLY A 63 -8.07 1.88 -9.65
C GLY A 63 -7.52 3.29 -9.84
N TYR A 64 -6.53 3.67 -9.03
CA TYR A 64 -5.97 5.02 -9.01
C TYR A 64 -4.97 5.24 -10.15
N GLY A 65 -4.97 6.45 -10.73
CA GLY A 65 -4.05 6.83 -11.81
C GLY A 65 -4.68 6.77 -13.21
N GLU A 66 -3.93 7.30 -14.17
CA GLU A 66 -4.35 7.37 -15.58
C GLU A 66 -4.47 5.97 -16.19
N ARG A 67 -5.53 5.76 -16.98
CA ARG A 67 -5.78 4.47 -17.61
C ARG A 67 -4.57 3.96 -18.39
N GLY A 68 -4.15 2.74 -18.08
CA GLY A 68 -3.04 2.08 -18.78
C GLY A 68 -1.64 2.51 -18.31
N LYS A 69 -1.56 3.34 -17.27
CA LYS A 69 -0.28 3.69 -16.62
C LYS A 69 -0.12 2.91 -15.31
N LEU A 70 1.10 2.44 -15.09
CA LEU A 70 1.51 1.81 -13.84
C LEU A 70 2.16 2.86 -12.94
N HIS A 71 1.64 2.95 -11.71
CA HIS A 71 2.12 3.82 -10.66
C HIS A 71 2.78 2.98 -9.55
N PHE A 72 3.95 3.41 -9.07
CA PHE A 72 4.69 2.74 -8.01
C PHE A 72 4.53 3.51 -6.70
N LEU A 73 4.00 2.86 -5.67
CA LEU A 73 3.73 3.46 -4.35
C LEU A 73 4.63 2.80 -3.28
N PRO A 74 5.87 3.28 -3.08
CA PRO A 74 6.84 2.65 -2.18
C PRO A 74 6.53 2.79 -0.68
N GLY A 75 5.52 3.59 -0.30
CA GLY A 75 5.24 3.89 1.11
C GLY A 75 6.29 4.79 1.76
N GLU A 76 6.18 5.05 3.07
CA GLU A 76 7.15 5.87 3.80
C GLU A 76 8.54 5.20 3.78
N VAL A 77 9.54 5.91 3.23
CA VAL A 77 10.93 5.45 3.19
C VAL A 77 11.76 6.36 4.09
N HIS A 78 12.29 5.81 5.18
CA HIS A 78 13.06 6.55 6.18
C HIS A 78 14.58 6.56 5.91
N GLU A 79 15.06 5.69 5.03
CA GLU A 79 16.48 5.55 4.69
C GLU A 79 16.76 6.11 3.29
N GLU A 80 17.60 7.13 3.18
CA GLU A 80 17.90 7.79 1.89
C GLU A 80 18.47 6.81 0.85
N LYS A 81 19.32 5.87 1.29
CA LYS A 81 19.88 4.84 0.39
C LYS A 81 18.79 3.96 -0.24
N ARG A 82 17.72 3.67 0.50
CA ARG A 82 16.59 2.87 -0.01
C ARG A 82 15.75 3.68 -1.00
N LYS A 83 15.61 4.99 -0.76
CA LYS A 83 14.94 5.90 -1.67
C LYS A 83 15.66 5.96 -3.02
N ILE A 84 16.99 6.14 -3.01
CA ILE A 84 17.82 6.15 -4.22
C ILE A 84 17.69 4.83 -4.98
N LEU A 85 17.81 3.69 -4.28
CA LEU A 85 17.65 2.37 -4.91
C LEU A 85 16.29 2.21 -5.60
N LEU A 86 15.21 2.64 -4.97
CA LEU A 86 13.87 2.60 -5.57
C LEU A 86 13.73 3.52 -6.78
N GLN A 87 14.39 4.69 -6.77
CA GLN A 87 14.43 5.59 -7.93
C GLN A 87 15.18 4.97 -9.10
N GLU A 88 16.31 4.31 -8.84
CA GLU A 88 17.09 3.60 -9.87
C GLU A 88 16.34 2.39 -10.43
N MET A 89 15.69 1.59 -9.56
CA MET A 89 14.94 0.40 -9.97
C MET A 89 13.72 0.72 -10.86
N PHE A 90 13.12 1.90 -10.69
CA PHE A 90 11.88 2.29 -11.35
C PHE A 90 12.03 3.61 -12.13
N GLU A 91 13.21 3.89 -12.66
CA GLU A 91 13.52 5.16 -13.33
C GLU A 91 12.60 5.46 -14.54
N ASP A 92 12.17 4.41 -15.25
CA ASP A 92 11.28 4.51 -16.41
C ASP A 92 9.79 4.63 -16.04
N PHE A 93 9.46 4.58 -14.74
CA PHE A 93 8.09 4.52 -14.26
C PHE A 93 7.71 5.70 -13.37
N VAL A 94 6.39 5.91 -13.22
CA VAL A 94 5.86 6.94 -12.33
C VAL A 94 5.96 6.43 -10.89
N ILE A 95 6.83 7.05 -10.09
CA ILE A 95 6.92 6.80 -8.65
C ILE A 95 6.16 7.89 -7.89
N ASP A 96 5.06 7.51 -7.26
CA ASP A 96 4.27 8.40 -6.41
C ASP A 96 4.75 8.26 -4.96
N TRP A 97 5.71 9.12 -4.60
CA TRP A 97 6.24 9.17 -3.23
C TRP A 97 5.17 9.63 -2.23
N PRO A 98 5.19 9.09 -0.99
CA PRO A 98 4.34 9.63 0.07
C PRO A 98 4.74 11.08 0.37
N GLY A 99 3.82 11.99 0.06
CA GLY A 99 3.94 13.43 0.28
C GLY A 99 2.90 14.17 -0.56
N GLY A 100 2.20 15.16 0.01
CA GLY A 100 1.07 15.83 -0.66
C GLY A 100 -0.27 15.09 -0.46
N ASN A 101 -1.04 14.86 -1.54
CA ASN A 101 -2.36 14.19 -1.56
C ASN A 101 -2.33 12.68 -1.21
N PHE A 102 -1.18 12.14 -0.79
CA PHE A 102 -1.00 10.74 -0.43
C PHE A 102 -1.30 10.50 1.05
N TYR A 103 -2.22 9.57 1.33
CA TYR A 103 -2.79 9.36 2.67
C TYR A 103 -2.04 8.30 3.47
N LYS A 104 -1.96 8.49 4.79
CA LYS A 104 -1.46 7.46 5.72
C LYS A 104 -2.50 6.36 5.86
N VAL A 105 -2.25 5.21 5.24
CA VAL A 105 -3.14 4.04 5.29
C VAL A 105 -2.93 3.30 6.61
N LYS A 106 -4.00 2.99 7.33
CA LYS A 106 -3.94 2.11 8.52
C LYS A 106 -4.26 0.67 8.13
N GLY A 107 -3.34 -0.25 8.43
CA GLY A 107 -3.52 -1.68 8.16
C GLY A 107 -3.12 -2.12 6.75
N GLY A 108 -2.25 -1.35 6.07
CA GLY A 108 -1.73 -1.73 4.76
C GLY A 108 -0.94 -3.06 4.80
N PHE A 109 -1.13 -3.89 3.79
CA PHE A 109 -0.53 -5.23 3.73
C PHE A 109 1.00 -5.19 3.69
N ARG A 110 1.59 -4.28 2.91
CA ARG A 110 3.04 -4.05 2.88
C ARG A 110 3.64 -3.78 4.27
N ASP A 111 3.01 -2.88 5.04
CA ASP A 111 3.53 -2.49 6.35
C ASP A 111 3.31 -3.62 7.37
N TYR A 112 2.21 -4.37 7.21
CA TYR A 112 1.98 -5.59 7.97
C TYR A 112 3.08 -6.64 7.73
N VAL A 113 3.42 -6.91 6.47
CA VAL A 113 4.47 -7.86 6.11
C VAL A 113 5.84 -7.38 6.59
N TRP A 114 6.15 -6.09 6.51
CA TRP A 114 7.37 -5.52 7.11
C TRP A 114 7.51 -5.88 8.60
N ASN A 115 6.43 -5.76 9.37
CA ASN A 115 6.44 -6.10 10.80
C ASN A 115 6.47 -7.60 11.08
N LEU A 116 6.06 -8.44 10.12
CA LEU A 116 6.09 -9.90 10.23
C LEU A 116 7.49 -10.48 9.95
N ILE A 117 8.26 -9.83 9.07
CA ILE A 117 9.54 -10.35 8.60
C ILE A 117 10.61 -10.26 9.70
N PRO A 118 11.43 -11.32 9.89
CA PRO A 118 12.57 -11.29 10.79
C PRO A 118 13.52 -10.11 10.53
N SER A 119 13.97 -9.43 11.59
CA SER A 119 14.75 -8.19 11.50
C SER A 119 16.13 -8.35 10.84
N ASP A 120 16.63 -9.56 10.71
CA ASP A 120 17.88 -9.91 10.02
C ASP A 120 17.73 -9.99 8.49
N LYS A 121 16.50 -10.06 7.96
CA LYS A 121 16.22 -10.03 6.53
C LYS A 121 16.09 -8.60 6.01
N LYS A 122 16.54 -8.37 4.78
CA LYS A 122 16.32 -7.11 4.05
C LYS A 122 14.94 -7.16 3.41
N TYR A 123 14.15 -6.10 3.56
CA TYR A 123 12.84 -6.01 2.94
C TYR A 123 12.63 -4.69 2.21
N ILE A 124 12.08 -4.79 1.01
CA ILE A 124 11.51 -3.70 0.25
C ILE A 124 10.11 -4.13 -0.16
N GLY A 125 9.12 -3.29 0.11
CA GLY A 125 7.75 -3.54 -0.28
C GLY A 125 7.19 -2.35 -1.06
N VAL A 126 6.47 -2.61 -2.14
CA VAL A 126 5.93 -1.58 -3.03
C VAL A 126 4.55 -2.00 -3.51
N VAL A 127 3.63 -1.03 -3.62
CA VAL A 127 2.34 -1.25 -4.30
C VAL A 127 2.50 -0.87 -5.76
N PHE A 128 2.06 -1.76 -6.65
CA PHE A 128 1.91 -1.52 -8.07
C PHE A 128 0.45 -1.16 -8.31
N GLU A 129 0.17 0.09 -8.63
CA GLU A 129 -1.18 0.59 -8.84
C GLU A 129 -1.42 0.82 -10.33
N PHE A 130 -2.27 -0.01 -10.94
CA PHE A 130 -2.59 0.10 -12.35
C PHE A 130 -3.80 1.00 -12.60
N GLY A 131 -3.59 2.11 -13.30
CA GLY A 131 -4.57 3.17 -13.45
C GLY A 131 -5.78 2.80 -14.30
N THR A 132 -6.93 3.35 -13.90
CA THR A 132 -8.23 3.12 -14.56
C THR A 132 -9.03 4.40 -14.81
N LEU A 133 -8.50 5.57 -14.42
CA LEU A 133 -9.20 6.85 -14.55
C LEU A 133 -8.98 7.44 -15.96
N ASN A 134 -10.03 8.07 -16.50
CA ASN A 134 -10.01 8.81 -17.78
C ASN A 134 -10.01 10.31 -17.53
#